data_AF-A0A3A1XRL4-F1
#
_entry.id   AF-A0A3A1XRL4-F1
#
_cell.length_a   1.000
_cell.length_b   1.000
_cell.length_c   1.000
_cell.angle_alpha   90.00
_cell.angle_beta   90.00
_cell.angle_gamma   90.00
#
_symmetry.space_group_name_H-M   'P 1'
#
loop_
_entity.id
_entity.type
_entity.pdbx_description
1 polymer ?
#
loop_
_entity_poly.entity_id
_entity_poly.type
_entity_poly.pdbx_seq_one_letter_code
_entity_poly.pdbx_strand_id
1 'polypeptide(L)' 'MHDGSAMRHNLEHKSARKRRALSEDKVLATAQSKKLKGLLVK' A
#
# COMPACT_ATOMS: atom_id res chain seq x y z
N MET A 1 -7.98 -4.32 0.93
CA MET A 1 -6.64 -4.52 1.50
C MET A 1 -5.65 -4.13 0.43
N HIS A 2 -4.72 -3.23 0.72
CA HIS A 2 -3.69 -2.77 -0.20
C HIS A 2 -2.33 -3.07 0.42
N ASP A 3 -1.54 -3.88 -0.28
CA ASP A 3 -0.16 -4.21 0.10
C ASP A 3 0.72 -2.97 0.02
N GLY A 4 1.59 -2.76 1.01
CA GLY A 4 2.40 -1.56 1.06
C GLY A 4 3.39 -1.48 -0.12
N SER A 5 3.61 -0.27 -0.62
CA SER A 5 4.47 -0.03 -1.77
C SER A 5 5.93 0.14 -1.36
N ALA A 6 6.84 0.10 -2.35
CA ALA A 6 8.28 0.33 -2.17
C ALA A 6 9.06 -0.75 -1.40
N MET A 7 8.58 -2.00 -1.35
CA MET A 7 9.32 -3.12 -0.74
C MET A 7 10.12 -4.00 -1.73
N ARG A 8 10.17 -3.62 -3.02
CA ARG A 8 10.79 -4.44 -4.09
C ARG A 8 12.31 -4.24 -4.28
N HIS A 9 12.85 -3.06 -3.97
CA HIS A 9 14.26 -2.71 -4.15
C HIS A 9 14.70 -1.62 -3.16
N ASN A 10 16.00 -1.34 -3.07
CA ASN A 10 16.61 -0.31 -2.22
C ASN A 10 16.20 -0.47 -0.75
N LEU A 11 16.27 -1.69 -0.23
CA LEU A 11 15.89 -2.03 1.15
C LEU A 11 17.02 -1.71 2.14
N GLU A 12 18.25 -1.69 1.64
CA GLU A 12 19.48 -1.27 2.30
C GLU A 12 19.42 0.19 2.76
N HIS A 13 18.67 1.04 2.05
CA HIS A 13 18.45 2.45 2.40
C HIS A 13 17.23 2.69 3.30
N LYS A 14 16.59 1.61 3.80
CA LYS A 14 15.40 1.69 4.67
C LYS A 14 15.72 1.08 6.02
N SER A 15 15.33 1.76 7.10
CA SER A 15 15.46 1.19 8.45
C SER A 15 14.54 -0.02 8.61
N ALA A 16 14.88 -0.92 9.54
CA ALA A 16 14.06 -2.09 9.85
C ALA A 16 12.62 -1.70 10.24
N ARG A 17 12.46 -0.62 11.02
CA ARG A 17 11.14 -0.06 11.37
C ARG A 17 10.35 0.34 10.11
N LYS A 18 10.99 1.07 9.20
CA LYS A 18 10.35 1.52 7.96
C LYS A 18 9.94 0.33 7.09
N ARG A 19 10.78 -0.70 6.99
CA ARG A 19 10.45 -1.92 6.24
C ARG A 19 9.22 -2.62 6.83
N ARG A 20 9.13 -2.78 8.15
CA ARG A 20 7.96 -3.38 8.82
C ARG A 20 6.68 -2.61 8.50
N ALA A 21 6.68 -1.29 8.67
CA ALA A 21 5.52 -0.44 8.39
C ALA A 21 5.10 -0.39 6.91
N LEU A 22 6.00 -0.73 5.98
CA LEU A 22 5.74 -0.83 4.54
C LEU A 22 5.32 -2.22 4.10
N SER A 23 5.58 -3.27 4.89
CA SER A 23 5.07 -4.62 4.64
C SER A 23 3.69 -4.85 5.22
N GLU A 24 3.19 -3.93 6.04
CA GLU A 24 1.85 -4.02 6.62
C GLU A 24 0.77 -3.72 5.59
N ASP A 25 -0.23 -4.59 5.52
CA ASP A 25 -1.44 -4.37 4.76
C ASP A 25 -2.26 -3.22 5.32
N LYS A 26 -2.75 -2.35 4.42
CA LYS A 26 -3.52 -1.17 4.81
C LYS A 26 -4.89 -1.15 4.14
N VAL A 27 -5.82 -0.46 4.79
CA VAL A 27 -7.13 -0.16 4.22
C VAL A 27 -6.99 1.04 3.28
N LEU A 28 -7.66 0.99 2.12
CA LEU A 28 -7.65 2.09 1.16
C LEU A 28 -8.32 3.33 1.75
N ALA A 29 -7.80 4.50 1.37
CA ALA A 29 -8.45 5.75 1.71
C ALA A 29 -9.84 5.85 1.06
N THR A 30 -10.78 6.53 1.72
CA THR A 30 -12.18 6.63 1.27
C THR A 30 -12.32 7.25 -0.13
N ALA A 31 -11.47 8.23 -0.47
CA ALA A 31 -11.45 8.82 -1.81
C ALA A 31 -11.03 7.78 -2.89
N GLN A 32 -10.04 6.95 -2.58
CA GLN A 32 -9.57 5.90 -3.49
C GLN A 32 -10.60 4.79 -3.66
N SER A 33 -11.27 4.39 -2.57
CA SER A 33 -12.30 3.34 -2.61
C SER A 33 -13.53 3.75 -3.46
N LYS A 34 -13.94 5.02 -3.43
CA LYS A 34 -15.00 5.55 -4.31
C LYS A 34 -14.67 5.37 -5.79
N LYS A 35 -13.44 5.75 -6.18
CA LYS A 35 -12.96 5.60 -7.56
C LYS A 35 -12.85 4.13 -7.95
N LEU A 36 -12.31 3.29 -7.07
CA LEU A 36 -12.16 1.86 -7.31
C LEU A 36 -13.52 1.18 -7.54
N LYS A 37 -14.54 1.54 -6.76
CA LYS A 37 -15.91 1.01 -6.95
C LYS A 37 -16.44 1.30 -8.35
N GLY A 38 -16.23 2.51 -8.88
CA GLY A 38 -16.66 2.86 -10.24
C GLY A 38 -15.92 2.12 -11.36
N LEU A 39 -14.70 1.65 -11.09
CA LEU A 39 -13.89 0.88 -12.05
C LEU A 39 -14.20 -0.62 -12.02
N LEU A 40 -14.53 -1.17 -10.85
CA LEU A 40 -14.74 -2.60 -10.66
C LEU A 40 -16.20 -3.04 -10.88
N VAL A 41 -17.17 -2.14 -10.78
CA VAL A 41 -18.61 -2.43 -10.92
C VAL A 41 -19.12 -2.09 -12.32
N LYS A 42 -18.32 -2.36 -13.35
CA LYS A 42 -18.81 -2.40 -14.73
C LYS A 42 -19.37 -3.77 -15.04
#